data_AF-A0A7J8TDQ2-F1
#
_entry.id   AF-A0A7J8TDQ2-F1
#
_cell.length_a   1.000
_cell.length_b   1.000
_cell.length_c   1.000
_cell.angle_alpha   90.00
_cell.angle_beta   90.00
_cell.angle_gamma   90.00
#
_symmetry.space_group_name_H-M   'P 1'
#
loop_
_entity.id
_entity.type
_entity.pdbx_description
1 polymer ?
#
loop_
_entity_poly.entity_id
_entity_poly.type
_entity_poly.pdbx_seq_one_letter_code
_entity_poly.pdbx_strand_id
1 'polypeptide(L)' 'MGLPWYRVHAVVLNDPGRLLSIHIMHTALVAGWVGSMALYDLVIFDPSNPVINLMWR' A
#
# COMPACT_ATOMS: atom_id res chain seq x y z
N MET A 1 27.51 13.51 -16.25
CA MET A 1 26.30 12.76 -16.64
C MET A 1 25.56 12.41 -15.35
N GLY A 2 24.24 12.66 -15.27
CA GLY A 2 23.45 12.40 -14.05
C GLY A 2 23.20 10.91 -13.80
N LEU A 3 22.53 10.60 -12.68
CA LEU A 3 22.09 9.23 -12.37
C LEU A 3 21.13 8.71 -13.45
N PRO A 4 21.27 7.46 -13.92
CA PRO A 4 20.25 6.81 -14.73
C PRO A 4 18.90 6.74 -13.99
N TRP A 5 17.78 6.82 -14.72
CA TRP A 5 16.43 6.91 -14.14
C TRP A 5 16.10 5.77 -13.17
N TYR A 6 16.57 4.55 -13.44
CA TYR A 6 16.33 3.38 -12.58
C TYR A 6 17.15 3.39 -11.29
N ARG A 7 18.05 4.35 -11.10
CA ARG A 7 18.89 4.51 -9.89
C ARG A 7 18.51 5.68 -9.01
N VAL A 8 17.42 6.39 -9.30
CA VAL A 8 17.05 7.61 -8.57
C VAL A 8 16.88 7.40 -7.07
N HIS A 9 16.45 6.21 -6.62
CA HIS A 9 16.32 5.91 -5.19
C HIS A 9 17.67 5.66 -4.49
N ALA A 10 18.77 5.47 -5.21
CA ALA A 10 20.07 5.24 -4.58
C ALA A 10 20.58 6.45 -3.77
N VAL A 11 20.00 7.63 -3.99
CA VAL A 11 20.40 8.88 -3.31
C VAL A 11 20.17 8.86 -1.80
N VAL A 12 19.28 8.00 -1.29
CA VAL A 12 18.97 7.93 0.15
C VAL A 12 19.76 6.87 0.91
N LEU A 13 20.61 6.08 0.24
CA LEU A 13 21.29 4.93 0.85
C LEU A 13 22.19 5.31 2.04
N ASN A 14 22.76 6.51 2.04
CA ASN A 14 23.61 7.04 3.11
C ASN A 14 22.97 8.22 3.86
N ASP A 15 21.66 8.45 3.68
CA ASP A 15 20.90 9.46 4.41
C ASP A 15 19.83 8.77 5.26
N PRO A 16 20.15 8.40 6.52
CA PRO A 16 19.25 7.60 7.36
C PRO A 16 17.94 8.34 7.68
N GLY A 17 17.96 9.68 7.75
CA GLY A 17 16.76 10.48 7.99
C GLY A 17 15.79 10.40 6.82
N ARG A 18 16.29 10.58 5.58
CA ARG A 18 15.46 10.42 4.36
C ARG A 18 15.05 8.98 4.13
N LEU A 19 15.94 8.03 4.44
CA LEU A 19 15.62 6.61 4.35
C LEU A 19 14.46 6.25 5.27
N LEU A 20 14.48 6.71 6.53
CA LEU A 20 13.35 6.52 7.45
C LEU A 20 12.08 7.20 6.95
N SER A 21 12.17 8.43 6.45
CA SER A 21 11.03 9.17 5.91
C SER A 21 10.33 8.42 4.77
N ILE A 22 11.07 7.84 3.83
CA ILE A 22 10.46 7.05 2.75
C ILE A 22 9.85 5.73 3.25
N HIS A 23 10.41 5.10 4.29
CA HIS A 23 9.82 3.91 4.90
C HIS A 23 8.50 4.24 5.60
N ILE A 24 8.42 5.40 6.27
CA ILE A 24 7.18 5.90 6.86
C ILE A 24 6.17 6.20 5.74
N MET A 25 6.58 6.89 4.67
CA MET A 25 5.71 7.18 3.53
C MET A 25 5.18 5.89 2.88
N HIS A 26 6.03 4.89 2.63
CA HIS A 26 5.63 3.60 2.11
C HIS A 26 4.64 2.88 3.04
N THR A 27 4.92 2.86 4.34
CA THR A 27 4.02 2.26 5.34
C THR A 27 2.67 2.96 5.36
N ALA A 28 2.65 4.29 5.29
CA ALA A 28 1.42 5.08 5.25
C ALA A 28 0.60 4.79 3.98
N LEU A 29 1.24 4.67 2.82
CA LEU A 29 0.57 4.30 1.58
C LEU A 29 -0.05 2.89 1.66
N VAL A 30 0.70 1.92 2.16
CA VAL A 30 0.20 0.54 2.33
C VAL A 30 -0.96 0.51 3.33
N ALA A 31 -0.83 1.19 4.48
CA ALA A 31 -1.91 1.26 5.46
C ALA A 31 -3.17 1.96 4.90
N GLY A 32 -2.99 3.04 4.14
CA GLY A 32 -4.08 3.75 3.47
C GLY A 32 -4.78 2.87 2.43
N TRP A 33 -4.02 2.09 1.67
CA TRP A 33 -4.56 1.13 0.71
C TRP A 33 -5.35 0.01 1.40
N VAL A 34 -4.79 -0.61 2.45
CA VAL A 34 -5.48 -1.66 3.23
C VAL A 34 -6.79 -1.13 3.80
N GLY A 35 -6.78 0.05 4.40
CA GLY A 35 -7.99 0.67 4.95
C GLY A 35 -9.04 0.97 3.87
N SER A 36 -8.60 1.50 2.74
CA SER A 36 -9.51 1.82 1.62
C SER A 36 -10.14 0.56 1.03
N MET A 37 -9.37 -0.51 0.85
CA MET A 37 -9.87 -1.78 0.33
C MET A 37 -10.82 -2.46 1.30
N ALA A 38 -10.48 -2.49 2.60
CA ALA A 38 -11.37 -3.05 3.62
C ALA A 38 -12.70 -2.28 3.72
N LEU A 39 -12.67 -0.94 3.65
CA LEU A 39 -13.88 -0.12 3.64
C LEU A 39 -14.70 -0.33 2.37
N TYR A 40 -14.05 -0.43 1.22
CA TYR A 40 -14.71 -0.73 -0.04
C TYR A 40 -15.43 -2.08 0.04
N ASP A 41 -14.75 -3.13 0.47
CA ASP A 41 -15.32 -4.47 0.62
C ASP A 41 -16.50 -4.45 1.60
N LEU A 42 -16.38 -3.77 2.73
CA LEU A 42 -17.47 -3.67 3.72
C LEU A 42 -18.73 -2.98 3.17
N VAL A 43 -18.56 -2.02 2.26
CA VAL A 43 -19.70 -1.30 1.65
C VAL A 43 -20.45 -2.18 0.64
N ILE A 44 -19.76 -3.05 -0.10
CA ILE A 44 -20.36 -3.81 -1.20
C ILE A 44 -20.68 -5.27 -0.83
N PHE A 45 -20.08 -5.80 0.24
CA PHE A 45 -20.24 -7.20 0.63
C PHE A 45 -21.65 -7.48 1.15
N ASP A 46 -22.31 -8.50 0.57
CA ASP A 46 -23.59 -9.02 1.05
C ASP A 46 -23.40 -10.29 1.88
N PRO A 47 -23.58 -10.22 3.22
CA PRO A 47 -23.45 -11.38 4.10
C PRO A 47 -24.72 -12.25 4.18
N SER A 48 -25.80 -11.92 3.45
CA SER A 48 -27.14 -12.51 3.68
C SER A 48 -27.24 -14.02 3.40
N ASN A 49 -26.42 -14.56 2.47
CA ASN A 49 -26.44 -15.97 2.12
C ASN A 49 -25.03 -16.58 2.05
N PRO A 50 -24.42 -16.90 3.20
CA PRO A 50 -23.04 -17.37 3.27
C PRO A 50 -22.84 -18.81 2.78
N VAL A 51 -23.88 -19.53 2.36
CA VAL A 51 -23.75 -20.89 1.82
C VAL A 51 -23.48 -20.86 0.32
N ILE A 52 -24.12 -19.94 -0.40
CA ILE A 52 -24.07 -19.88 -1.87
C ILE A 52 -23.43 -18.57 -2.36
N ASN A 53 -23.45 -17.49 -1.58
CA ASN A 53 -22.81 -16.20 -1.89
C ASN A 53 -21.63 -15.94 -0.96
N LEU A 54 -20.50 -16.59 -1.23
CA LEU A 54 -19.28 -16.51 -0.42
C LEU A 54 -18.43 -15.29 -0.84
N MET A 55 -17.55 -14.83 0.05
CA MET A 55 -16.66 -13.67 -0.21
C MET A 55 -15.79 -13.80 -1.47
N TRP A 56 -15.49 -15.02 -1.91
CA TRP A 56 -14.61 -15.30 -3.06
C TRP A 56 -15.37 -15.60 -4.35
N ARG A 57 -16.71 -15.53 -4.34
CA ARG A 57 -17.57 -15.77 -5.50
C ARG A 57 -17.84 -14.47 -6.25
#